data_AF-A0A8T0S6Y2-F1
#
_entry.id   AF-A0A8T0S6Y2-F1
#
_cell.length_a   1.000
_cell.length_b   1.000
_cell.length_c   1.000
_cell.angle_alpha   90.00
_cell.angle_beta   90.00
_cell.angle_gamma   90.00
#
_symmetry.space_group_name_H-M   'P 1'
#
loop_
_entity.id
_entity.type
_entity.pdbx_description
1 polymer ?
#
loop_
_entity_poly.entity_id
_entity_poly.type
_entity_poly.pdbx_seq_one_letter_code
_entity_poly.pdbx_strand_id
1 'polypeptide(L)'
;MSASDLPDELWARVLELGVVSSALGFRDLCCLAIASRRLGRLSLHPALWSALLSRDFPSQSQPSSSSSTSQQHPKSIYKTKFERHKVRIAEARRRAVFEAEARVLASRRRLAELEESMRAEGEGMKAAAQELDNLERVRRASVALNVWQPQVVHGRQKQLVQQCTVSVDSRNKEKHKLNEYEEALKRAKYHPLQDSHTSGVINEPRAKRKKLK
;
A
#
# COMPACT_ATOMS: atom_id res chain seq x y z
N MET A 1 67.96 -20.55 6.02
CA MET A 1 67.70 -19.66 7.16
C MET A 1 66.20 -19.70 7.42
N SER A 2 65.80 -20.24 8.56
CA SER A 2 64.39 -20.36 8.91
C SER A 2 63.88 -19.01 9.41
N ALA A 3 62.60 -18.70 9.17
CA ALA A 3 61.93 -17.49 9.67
C ALA A 3 62.05 -17.33 11.21
N SER A 4 62.33 -18.41 11.93
CA SER A 4 62.59 -18.45 13.37
C SER A 4 63.87 -17.75 13.82
N ASP A 5 64.84 -17.52 12.93
CA ASP A 5 66.20 -17.11 13.32
C ASP A 5 66.36 -15.59 13.38
N LEU A 6 65.39 -14.85 12.86
CA LEU A 6 65.37 -13.39 12.86
C LEU A 6 64.96 -12.86 14.25
N PRO A 7 65.58 -11.80 14.82
CA PRO A 7 65.20 -11.17 16.10
C PRO A 7 63.76 -10.63 16.17
N ASP A 8 63.24 -10.50 17.40
CA ASP A 8 61.86 -10.04 17.68
C ASP A 8 61.64 -8.58 17.24
N GLU A 9 62.66 -7.73 17.33
CA GLU A 9 62.63 -6.32 16.94
C GLU A 9 62.43 -6.16 15.44
N LEU A 10 63.10 -7.00 14.65
CA LEU A 10 62.96 -6.99 13.19
C LEU A 10 61.61 -7.53 12.77
N TRP A 11 61.09 -8.58 13.42
CA TRP A 11 59.73 -9.05 13.18
C TRP A 11 58.68 -7.99 13.56
N ALA A 12 58.85 -7.28 14.67
CA ALA A 12 57.95 -6.19 15.06
C ALA A 12 57.92 -5.08 14.01
N ARG A 13 59.08 -4.69 13.47
CA ARG A 13 59.19 -3.69 12.39
C ARG A 13 58.59 -4.18 11.07
N VAL A 14 58.80 -5.43 10.70
CA VAL A 14 58.18 -6.03 9.50
C VAL A 14 56.66 -6.03 9.61
N LEU A 15 56.11 -6.38 10.78
CA LEU A 15 54.67 -6.35 11.02
C LEU A 15 54.12 -4.92 11.00
N GLU A 16 54.84 -3.96 11.58
CA GLU A 16 54.45 -2.55 11.60
C GLU A 16 54.41 -1.96 10.18
N LEU A 17 55.47 -2.19 9.39
CA LEU A 17 55.50 -1.80 7.98
C LEU A 17 54.36 -2.45 7.20
N GLY A 18 54.08 -3.73 7.43
CA GLY A 18 52.97 -4.42 6.79
C GLY A 18 51.60 -3.79 7.12
N VAL A 19 51.40 -3.35 8.36
CA VAL A 19 50.18 -2.64 8.77
C VAL A 19 50.11 -1.25 8.13
N VAL A 20 51.20 -0.49 8.14
CA VAL A 20 51.25 0.87 7.56
C VAL A 20 51.02 0.81 6.05
N SER A 21 51.63 -0.15 5.36
CA SER A 21 51.47 -0.37 3.91
C SER A 21 50.14 -1.03 3.52
N SER A 22 49.23 -1.28 4.47
CA SER A 22 47.94 -1.96 4.24
C SER A 22 48.03 -3.41 3.76
N ALA A 23 49.21 -4.01 3.78
CA ALA A 23 49.42 -5.42 3.45
C ALA A 23 48.93 -6.36 4.56
N LEU A 24 48.91 -5.89 5.81
CA LEU A 24 48.38 -6.61 6.96
C LEU A 24 47.20 -5.85 7.58
N GLY A 25 46.09 -6.55 7.76
CA GLY A 25 44.90 -6.07 8.48
C GLY A 25 44.79 -6.66 9.89
N PHE A 26 43.77 -6.23 10.63
CA PHE A 26 43.50 -6.76 11.98
C PHE A 26 43.25 -8.27 11.96
N ARG A 27 42.64 -8.79 10.87
CA ARG A 27 42.35 -10.22 10.71
C ARG A 27 43.64 -11.02 10.60
N ASP A 28 44.59 -10.54 9.81
CA ASP A 28 45.87 -11.20 9.60
C ASP A 28 46.69 -11.23 10.88
N LEU A 29 46.70 -10.13 11.66
CA LEU A 29 47.33 -10.11 12.98
C LEU A 29 46.71 -11.14 13.95
N CYS A 30 45.39 -11.30 13.93
CA CYS A 30 44.71 -12.33 14.73
C CYS A 30 45.06 -13.74 14.26
N CYS A 31 45.15 -13.98 12.96
CA CYS A 31 45.57 -15.27 12.40
C CYS A 31 47.02 -15.59 12.75
N LEU A 32 47.94 -14.63 12.63
CA LEU A 32 49.34 -14.77 13.02
C LEU A 32 49.49 -15.07 14.51
N ALA A 33 48.64 -14.47 15.35
CA ALA A 33 48.64 -14.72 16.79
C ALA A 33 48.23 -16.16 17.16
N ILE A 34 47.38 -16.78 16.35
CA ILE A 34 46.99 -18.19 16.52
C ILE A 34 48.07 -19.11 15.94
N ALA A 35 48.69 -18.73 14.82
CA ALA A 35 49.65 -19.55 14.10
C ALA A 35 50.97 -19.79 14.87
N SER A 36 51.42 -18.84 15.68
CA SER A 36 52.65 -18.99 16.47
C SER A 36 52.59 -18.22 17.78
N ARG A 37 53.06 -18.83 18.88
CA ARG A 37 53.19 -18.17 20.19
C ARG A 37 54.10 -16.95 20.13
N ARG A 38 55.18 -17.02 19.34
CA ARG A 38 56.12 -15.91 19.14
C ARG A 38 55.44 -14.73 18.45
N LEU A 39 54.80 -14.99 17.32
CA LEU A 39 54.05 -13.98 16.56
C LEU A 39 52.83 -13.46 17.35
N GLY A 40 52.22 -14.29 18.20
CA GLY A 40 51.18 -13.89 19.15
C GLY A 40 51.65 -12.79 20.09
N ARG A 41 52.82 -12.93 20.70
CA ARG A 41 53.40 -11.88 21.55
C ARG A 41 53.67 -10.60 20.75
N LEU A 42 54.26 -10.73 19.56
CA LEU A 42 54.57 -9.58 18.70
C LEU A 42 53.31 -8.86 18.19
N SER A 43 52.23 -9.61 17.91
CA SER A 43 50.95 -9.05 17.48
C SER A 43 50.29 -8.16 18.54
N LEU A 44 50.70 -8.25 19.81
CA LEU A 44 50.15 -7.45 20.91
C LEU A 44 50.87 -6.10 21.07
N HIS A 45 51.92 -5.82 20.29
CA HIS A 45 52.63 -4.55 20.38
C HIS A 45 51.69 -3.36 20.17
N PRO A 46 51.69 -2.36 21.07
CA PRO A 46 50.80 -1.21 20.98
C PRO A 46 50.91 -0.44 19.66
N ALA A 47 52.12 -0.30 19.11
CA ALA A 47 52.38 0.43 17.87
C ALA A 47 51.58 -0.10 16.67
N LEU A 48 51.43 -1.42 16.55
CA LEU A 48 50.67 -2.06 15.47
C LEU A 48 49.19 -1.67 15.51
N TRP A 49 48.60 -1.71 16.70
CA TRP A 49 47.18 -1.39 16.90
C TRP A 49 46.92 0.11 16.81
N SER A 50 47.88 0.95 17.23
CA SER A 50 47.83 2.39 17.01
C SER A 50 47.88 2.75 15.52
N ALA A 51 48.75 2.09 14.74
CA ALA A 51 48.81 2.27 13.29
C ALA A 51 47.51 1.82 12.61
N LEU A 52 46.95 0.66 13.00
CA LEU A 52 45.64 0.19 12.53
C LEU A 52 44.50 1.17 12.89
N LEU A 53 44.50 1.71 14.11
CA LEU A 53 43.51 2.69 14.56
C LEU A 53 43.55 3.95 13.72
N SER A 54 44.74 4.51 13.47
CA SER A 54 44.92 5.72 12.67
C SER A 54 44.53 5.49 11.21
N ARG A 55 44.80 4.30 10.66
CA ARG A 55 44.46 3.94 9.28
C ARG A 55 42.97 3.69 9.08
N ASP A 56 42.37 2.84 9.92
CA ASP A 56 40.98 2.39 9.74
C ASP A 56 39.97 3.41 10.30
N PHE A 57 40.38 4.26 11.25
CA PHE A 57 39.54 5.27 11.89
C PHE A 57 40.24 6.66 11.91
N PRO A 58 40.47 7.29 10.74
CA PRO A 58 41.27 8.51 10.63
C PRO A 58 40.67 9.72 11.34
N SER A 59 39.34 9.75 11.54
CA SER A 59 38.61 10.91 12.07
C SER A 59 38.79 11.18 13.57
N GLN A 60 39.63 10.43 14.29
CA GLN A 60 39.68 10.50 15.76
C GLN A 60 41.03 10.10 16.38
N SER A 61 42.14 10.28 15.65
CA SER A 61 43.51 10.13 16.15
C SER A 61 44.01 11.36 16.93
N GLN A 62 43.21 12.42 17.04
CA GLN A 62 43.51 13.53 17.94
C GLN A 62 43.09 13.15 19.36
N PRO A 63 44.01 13.16 20.35
CA PRO A 63 43.64 12.99 21.74
C PRO A 63 42.74 14.16 22.13
N SER A 64 41.44 13.92 22.24
CA SER A 64 40.52 14.90 22.80
C SER A 64 40.89 15.06 24.28
N SER A 65 41.49 16.19 24.61
CA SER A 65 41.89 16.61 25.95
C SER A 65 40.66 16.78 26.84
N SER A 66 40.06 15.68 27.32
CA SER A 66 39.07 15.66 28.42
C SER A 66 38.48 14.26 28.56
N SER A 67 39.24 13.32 29.13
CA SER A 67 38.67 12.23 29.93
C SER A 67 39.82 11.43 30.54
N SER A 68 39.89 11.49 31.87
CA SER A 68 40.61 10.57 32.74
C SER A 68 40.21 9.12 32.44
N THR A 69 40.84 8.53 31.43
CA THR A 69 40.60 7.14 31.04
C THR A 69 41.86 6.36 31.38
N SER A 70 41.70 5.46 32.35
CA SER A 70 42.62 4.37 32.69
C SER A 70 43.37 3.85 31.46
N GLN A 71 44.67 3.60 31.59
CA GLN A 71 45.59 3.15 30.53
C GLN A 71 45.03 1.93 29.77
N GLN A 72 44.23 2.16 28.72
CA GLN A 72 43.63 1.10 27.92
C GLN A 72 44.57 0.77 26.75
N HIS A 73 44.87 -0.51 26.57
CA HIS A 73 45.70 -0.98 25.46
C HIS A 73 45.01 -0.65 24.11
N PRO A 74 45.74 -0.16 23.09
CA PRO A 74 45.16 0.23 21.79
C PRO A 74 44.33 -0.86 21.11
N LYS A 75 44.62 -2.15 21.35
CA LYS A 75 43.84 -3.29 20.85
C LYS A 75 42.40 -3.30 21.39
N SER A 76 42.20 -2.92 22.66
CA SER A 76 40.87 -2.81 23.28
C SER A 76 40.05 -1.70 22.63
N ILE A 77 40.69 -0.55 22.39
CA ILE A 77 40.09 0.61 21.73
C ILE A 77 39.68 0.23 20.31
N TYR A 78 40.56 -0.43 19.56
CA TYR A 78 40.27 -0.93 18.21
C TYR A 78 39.08 -1.87 18.19
N LYS A 79 39.05 -2.87 19.10
CA LYS A 79 37.94 -3.82 19.21
C LYS A 79 36.60 -3.11 19.44
N THR A 80 36.55 -2.16 20.37
CA THR A 80 35.33 -1.41 20.67
C THR A 80 34.86 -0.57 19.48
N LYS A 81 35.79 0.12 18.81
CA LYS A 81 35.47 0.93 17.61
C LYS A 81 35.00 0.07 16.44
N PHE A 82 35.66 -1.07 16.22
CA PHE A 82 35.29 -2.03 15.19
C PHE A 82 33.87 -2.57 15.39
N GLU A 83 33.53 -3.00 16.61
CA GLU A 83 32.17 -3.48 16.90
C GLU A 83 31.12 -2.38 16.68
N ARG A 84 31.37 -1.15 17.15
CA ARG A 84 30.47 -0.01 16.88
C ARG A 84 30.34 0.27 15.38
N HIS A 85 31.43 0.19 14.62
CA HIS A 85 31.42 0.42 13.19
C HIS A 85 30.64 -0.67 12.44
N LYS A 86 30.85 -1.94 12.81
CA LYS A 86 30.12 -3.09 12.29
C LYS A 86 28.62 -2.96 12.52
N VAL A 87 28.19 -2.57 13.72
CA VAL A 87 26.77 -2.32 14.04
C VAL A 87 26.22 -1.19 13.18
N ARG A 88 26.94 -0.06 13.07
CA ARG A 88 26.52 1.07 12.20
C ARG A 88 26.33 0.65 10.75
N ILE A 89 27.27 -0.11 10.18
CA ILE A 89 27.16 -0.64 8.81
C ILE A 89 25.93 -1.54 8.69
N ALA A 90 25.71 -2.45 9.64
CA ALA A 90 24.58 -3.36 9.62
C ALA A 90 23.24 -2.62 9.70
N GLU A 91 23.13 -1.59 10.55
CA GLU A 91 21.95 -0.76 10.63
C GLU A 91 21.72 0.07 9.35
N ALA A 92 22.77 0.65 8.77
CA ALA A 92 22.66 1.38 7.51
C ALA A 92 22.16 0.47 6.39
N ARG A 93 22.66 -0.77 6.31
CA ARG A 93 22.15 -1.79 5.39
C ARG A 93 20.68 -2.10 5.63
N ARG A 94 20.27 -2.31 6.89
CA ARG A 94 18.85 -2.54 7.23
C ARG A 94 17.95 -1.37 6.80
N ARG A 95 18.37 -0.13 7.05
CA ARG A 95 17.63 1.07 6.61
C ARG A 95 17.47 1.12 5.09
N ALA A 96 18.56 0.87 4.35
CA ALA A 96 18.51 0.82 2.90
C ALA A 96 17.56 -0.26 2.35
N VAL A 97 17.50 -1.42 3.02
CA VAL A 97 16.52 -2.48 2.67
C VAL A 97 15.10 -2.00 2.92
N PHE A 98 14.79 -1.44 4.08
CA PHE A 98 13.43 -0.95 4.37
C PHE A 98 12.98 0.16 3.41
N GLU A 99 13.88 1.06 3.01
CA GLU A 99 13.58 2.09 2.00
C GLU A 99 13.30 1.49 0.62
N ALA A 100 14.03 0.43 0.24
CA ALA A 100 13.78 -0.29 -1.00
C ALA A 100 12.44 -1.04 -0.96
N GLU A 101 12.14 -1.73 0.14
CA GLU A 101 10.88 -2.44 0.36
C GLU A 101 9.69 -1.47 0.35
N ALA A 102 9.82 -0.32 1.01
CA ALA A 102 8.79 0.72 1.03
C ALA A 102 8.49 1.24 -0.39
N ARG A 103 9.53 1.45 -1.22
CA ARG A 103 9.37 1.83 -2.63
C ARG A 103 8.64 0.74 -3.43
N VAL A 104 9.02 -0.52 -3.26
CA VAL A 104 8.37 -1.66 -3.93
C VAL A 104 6.89 -1.76 -3.53
N LEU A 105 6.58 -1.61 -2.24
CA LEU A 105 5.20 -1.63 -1.75
C LEU A 105 4.37 -0.48 -2.32
N ALA A 106 4.93 0.73 -2.39
CA ALA A 106 4.24 1.87 -2.99
C ALA A 106 3.97 1.64 -4.49
N SER A 107 4.94 1.10 -5.23
CA SER A 107 4.76 0.74 -6.64
C SER A 107 3.71 -0.35 -6.83
N ARG A 108 3.68 -1.37 -5.96
CA ARG A 108 2.66 -2.43 -6.00
C ARG A 108 1.25 -1.89 -5.77
N ARG A 109 1.07 -0.96 -4.84
CA ARG A 109 -0.23 -0.31 -4.60
C ARG A 109 -0.69 0.46 -5.84
N ARG A 110 0.20 1.26 -6.44
CA ARG A 110 -0.10 1.99 -7.68
C ARG A 110 -0.47 1.05 -8.84
N LEU A 111 0.22 -0.09 -8.96
CA LEU A 111 -0.14 -1.09 -9.97
C LEU A 111 -1.53 -1.67 -9.73
N ALA A 112 -1.88 -2.00 -8.48
CA ALA A 112 -3.21 -2.51 -8.16
C ALA A 112 -4.31 -1.47 -8.45
N GLU A 113 -4.09 -0.20 -8.13
CA GLU A 113 -5.00 0.90 -8.45
C GLU A 113 -5.20 1.06 -9.97
N LEU A 114 -4.11 0.98 -10.75
CA LEU A 114 -4.18 1.05 -12.21
C LEU A 114 -4.90 -0.16 -12.82
N GLU A 115 -4.65 -1.36 -12.30
CA GLU A 115 -5.36 -2.58 -12.73
C GLU A 115 -6.86 -2.49 -12.45
N GLU A 116 -7.25 -1.91 -11.32
CA GLU A 116 -8.66 -1.67 -10.98
C GLU A 116 -9.30 -0.64 -11.90
N SER A 117 -8.62 0.49 -12.16
CA SER A 117 -9.08 1.51 -13.10
C SER A 117 -9.27 0.93 -14.50
N MET A 118 -8.30 0.15 -14.99
CA MET A 118 -8.38 -0.50 -16.30
C MET A 118 -9.54 -1.51 -16.37
N ARG A 119 -9.83 -2.23 -15.27
CA ARG A 119 -10.99 -3.13 -15.21
C ARG A 119 -12.29 -2.36 -15.29
N ALA A 120 -12.43 -1.28 -14.53
CA ALA A 120 -13.61 -0.42 -14.53
C ALA A 120 -13.83 0.22 -15.90
N GLU A 121 -12.77 0.74 -16.54
CA GLU A 121 -12.83 1.26 -17.91
C GLU A 121 -13.23 0.17 -18.91
N GLY A 122 -12.68 -1.04 -18.79
CA GLY A 122 -13.05 -2.17 -19.63
C GLY A 122 -14.52 -2.59 -19.48
N GLU A 123 -15.06 -2.55 -18.27
CA GLU A 123 -16.49 -2.77 -18.01
C GLU A 123 -17.35 -1.64 -18.60
N GLY A 124 -16.91 -0.38 -18.46
CA GLY A 124 -17.55 0.77 -19.08
C GLY A 124 -17.59 0.68 -20.62
N MET A 125 -16.50 0.25 -21.25
CA MET A 125 -16.45 0.03 -22.69
C MET A 125 -17.38 -1.10 -23.13
N LYS A 126 -17.45 -2.20 -22.37
CA LYS A 126 -18.40 -3.30 -22.65
C LYS A 126 -19.85 -2.84 -22.54
N ALA A 127 -20.19 -2.06 -21.51
CA ALA A 127 -21.52 -1.50 -21.34
C ALA A 127 -21.87 -0.55 -22.50
N ALA A 128 -20.95 0.35 -22.88
CA ALA A 128 -21.14 1.24 -24.02
C ALA A 128 -21.32 0.47 -25.34
N ALA A 129 -20.57 -0.61 -25.55
CA ALA A 129 -20.72 -1.46 -26.72
C ALA A 129 -22.09 -2.17 -26.77
N GLN A 130 -22.59 -2.64 -25.62
CA GLN A 130 -23.93 -3.22 -25.52
C GLN A 130 -25.03 -2.18 -25.79
N GLU A 131 -24.89 -0.96 -25.28
CA GLU A 131 -25.81 0.15 -25.58
C GLU A 131 -25.83 0.47 -27.08
N LEU A 132 -24.68 0.47 -27.76
CA LEU A 132 -24.62 0.67 -29.21
C LEU A 132 -25.34 -0.44 -29.99
N ASP A 133 -25.17 -1.72 -29.60
CA ASP A 133 -25.89 -2.83 -30.21
C ASP A 133 -27.41 -2.70 -29.99
N ASN A 134 -27.83 -2.33 -28.77
CA ASN A 134 -29.24 -2.07 -28.46
C ASN A 134 -29.83 -0.95 -29.32
N LEU A 135 -29.10 0.16 -29.46
CA LEU A 135 -29.50 1.29 -30.31
C LEU A 135 -29.57 0.89 -31.79
N GLU A 136 -28.66 0.06 -32.27
CA GLU A 136 -28.70 -0.45 -33.64
C GLU A 136 -29.93 -1.33 -33.86
N ARG A 137 -30.28 -2.20 -32.91
CA ARG A 137 -31.52 -3.01 -32.96
C ARG A 137 -32.77 -2.12 -33.02
N VAL A 138 -32.84 -1.09 -32.19
CA VAL A 138 -33.95 -0.12 -32.21
C VAL A 138 -34.00 0.61 -33.56
N ARG A 139 -32.85 1.03 -34.10
CA ARG A 139 -32.77 1.66 -35.42
C ARG A 139 -33.29 0.74 -36.52
N ARG A 140 -32.86 -0.52 -36.54
CA ARG A 140 -33.31 -1.53 -37.51
C ARG A 140 -34.82 -1.78 -37.39
N ALA A 141 -35.34 -1.93 -36.17
CA ALA A 141 -36.78 -2.09 -35.93
C ALA A 141 -37.59 -0.87 -36.38
N SER A 142 -37.10 0.34 -36.11
CA SER A 142 -37.72 1.60 -36.56
C SER A 142 -37.75 1.70 -38.09
N VAL A 143 -36.65 1.38 -38.77
CA VAL A 143 -36.60 1.31 -40.24
C VAL A 143 -37.58 0.27 -40.78
N ALA A 144 -37.62 -0.93 -40.20
CA ALA A 144 -38.56 -1.96 -40.60
C ALA A 144 -40.01 -1.49 -40.44
N LEU A 145 -40.36 -0.86 -39.31
CA LEU A 145 -41.70 -0.30 -39.10
C LEU A 145 -42.05 0.76 -40.15
N ASN A 146 -41.13 1.67 -40.44
CA ASN A 146 -41.33 2.75 -41.42
C ASN A 146 -41.43 2.27 -42.87
N VAL A 147 -40.72 1.20 -43.23
CA VAL A 147 -40.69 0.66 -44.60
C VAL A 147 -41.79 -0.38 -44.85
N TRP A 148 -42.15 -1.18 -43.84
CA TRP A 148 -43.04 -2.33 -44.02
C TRP A 148 -44.47 -2.10 -43.53
N GLN A 149 -44.77 -1.01 -42.80
CA GLN A 149 -46.16 -0.66 -42.50
C GLN A 149 -46.83 0.05 -43.68
N PRO A 150 -47.99 -0.42 -44.16
CA PRO A 150 -48.81 0.35 -45.09
C PRO A 150 -49.16 1.72 -44.50
N GLN A 151 -49.07 2.79 -45.30
CA GLN A 151 -49.36 4.18 -44.90
C GLN A 151 -50.69 4.33 -44.14
N VAL A 152 -51.69 3.52 -44.47
CA VAL A 152 -53.02 3.50 -43.82
C VAL A 152 -52.94 3.05 -42.35
N VAL A 153 -52.12 2.04 -42.05
CA VAL A 153 -51.89 1.54 -40.68
C VAL A 153 -51.08 2.56 -39.89
N HIS A 154 -50.04 3.13 -40.50
CA HIS A 154 -49.21 4.17 -39.89
C HIS A 154 -50.02 5.43 -39.54
N GLY A 155 -50.86 5.90 -40.47
CA GLY A 155 -51.77 7.04 -40.24
C GLY A 155 -52.76 6.78 -39.10
N ARG A 156 -53.39 5.59 -39.09
CA ARG A 156 -54.34 5.21 -38.04
C ARG A 156 -53.68 5.06 -36.67
N GLN A 157 -52.47 4.48 -36.61
CA GLN A 157 -51.71 4.33 -35.36
C GLN A 157 -51.24 5.69 -34.81
N LYS A 158 -50.79 6.60 -35.69
CA LYS A 158 -50.42 7.98 -35.32
C LYS A 158 -51.61 8.76 -34.76
N GLN A 159 -52.79 8.61 -35.38
CA GLN A 159 -54.02 9.27 -34.93
C GLN A 159 -54.48 8.73 -33.56
N LEU A 160 -54.39 7.40 -33.34
CA LEU A 160 -54.68 6.77 -32.04
C LEU A 160 -53.71 7.23 -30.94
N VAL A 161 -52.41 7.28 -31.22
CA VAL A 161 -51.41 7.75 -30.25
C VAL A 161 -51.64 9.22 -29.88
N GLN A 162 -51.97 10.08 -30.85
CA GLN A 162 -52.34 11.48 -30.59
C GLN A 162 -53.63 11.62 -29.77
N GLN A 163 -54.60 10.73 -29.96
CA GLN A 163 -55.82 10.71 -29.15
C GLN A 163 -55.57 10.18 -27.72
N CYS A 164 -54.57 9.32 -27.53
CA CYS A 164 -54.19 8.75 -26.23
C CYS A 164 -53.05 9.50 -25.51
N THR A 165 -52.45 10.54 -26.11
CA THR A 165 -51.41 11.33 -25.47
C THR A 165 -52.00 12.20 -24.36
N VAL A 166 -52.12 11.63 -23.17
CA VAL A 166 -52.29 12.39 -21.93
C VAL A 166 -51.07 13.31 -21.79
N SER A 167 -51.30 14.62 -21.63
CA SER A 167 -50.22 15.61 -21.55
C SER A 167 -49.20 15.21 -20.47
N VAL A 168 -47.92 15.47 -20.75
CA VAL A 168 -46.83 15.17 -19.82
C VAL A 168 -47.07 15.84 -18.47
N ASP A 169 -47.61 17.06 -18.48
CA ASP A 169 -47.97 17.81 -17.28
C ASP A 169 -49.09 17.13 -16.47
N SER A 170 -50.11 16.59 -17.13
CA SER A 170 -51.17 15.85 -16.43
C SER A 170 -50.64 14.57 -15.79
N ARG A 171 -49.74 13.86 -16.49
CA ARG A 171 -49.08 12.66 -15.95
C ARG A 171 -48.18 12.98 -14.75
N ASN A 172 -47.46 14.09 -14.81
CA ASN A 172 -46.60 14.55 -13.72
C ASN A 172 -47.43 15.01 -12.51
N LYS A 173 -48.55 15.71 -12.73
CA LYS A 173 -49.51 16.07 -11.67
C LYS A 173 -50.09 14.83 -10.99
N GLU A 174 -50.46 13.80 -11.75
CA GLU A 174 -50.95 12.53 -11.20
C GLU A 174 -49.88 11.84 -10.34
N LYS A 175 -48.62 11.81 -10.82
CA LYS A 175 -47.49 11.27 -10.05
C LYS A 175 -47.24 12.03 -8.75
N HIS A 176 -47.31 13.37 -8.77
CA HIS A 176 -47.18 14.18 -7.55
C HIS A 176 -48.29 13.85 -6.55
N LYS A 177 -49.54 13.75 -6.98
CA LYS A 177 -50.66 13.34 -6.13
C LYS A 177 -50.46 11.95 -5.54
N LEU A 178 -50.00 10.98 -6.34
CA LEU A 178 -49.71 9.63 -5.85
C LEU A 178 -48.60 9.61 -4.80
N ASN A 179 -47.57 10.43 -4.99
CA ASN A 179 -46.49 10.56 -4.01
C ASN A 179 -46.98 11.23 -2.71
N GLU A 180 -47.84 12.25 -2.81
CA GLU A 180 -48.51 12.86 -1.65
C GLU A 180 -49.39 11.86 -0.91
N TYR A 181 -50.16 11.03 -1.62
CA TYR A 181 -50.95 9.95 -1.01
C TYR A 181 -50.07 8.89 -0.36
N GLU A 182 -48.95 8.53 -0.99
CA GLU A 182 -47.99 7.58 -0.41
C GLU A 182 -47.36 8.13 0.87
N GLU A 183 -46.97 9.41 0.89
CA GLU A 183 -46.48 10.07 2.09
C GLU A 183 -47.56 10.22 3.16
N ALA A 184 -48.79 10.56 2.78
CA ALA A 184 -49.93 10.62 3.71
C ALA A 184 -50.23 9.25 4.33
N LEU A 185 -50.13 8.17 3.53
CA LEU A 185 -50.27 6.80 4.01
C LEU A 185 -49.13 6.42 4.97
N LYS A 186 -47.89 6.83 4.66
CA LYS A 186 -46.73 6.65 5.56
C LYS A 186 -46.92 7.41 6.88
N ARG A 187 -47.42 8.66 6.85
CA ARG A 187 -47.74 9.46 8.05
C ARG A 187 -48.89 8.87 8.87
N ALA A 188 -49.92 8.34 8.21
CA ALA A 188 -51.04 7.67 8.88
C ALA A 188 -50.62 6.32 9.50
N LYS A 189 -49.66 5.61 8.87
CA LYS A 189 -49.10 4.35 9.37
C LYS A 189 -48.10 4.54 10.50
N TYR A 190 -47.42 5.70 10.55
CA TYR A 190 -46.56 6.13 11.64
C TYR A 190 -47.27 7.19 12.50
N HIS A 191 -48.25 6.75 13.29
CA HIS A 191 -48.64 7.48 14.50
C HIS A 191 -47.95 6.81 15.69
N PRO A 192 -46.96 7.47 16.34
CA PRO A 192 -46.51 7.06 17.65
C PRO A 192 -47.73 7.10 18.58
N LEU A 193 -47.97 5.98 19.27
CA LEU A 193 -49.02 5.82 20.27
C LEU A 193 -49.08 7.05 21.18
N GLN A 194 -50.09 7.90 20.99
CA GLN A 194 -50.56 8.77 22.06
C GLN A 194 -51.38 7.89 23.00
N ASP A 195 -50.74 7.48 24.10
CA ASP A 195 -51.39 6.84 25.23
C ASP A 195 -52.59 7.68 25.67
N SER A 196 -53.79 7.18 25.41
CA SER A 196 -54.98 7.57 26.15
C SER A 196 -55.97 6.42 26.13
N HIS A 197 -56.16 5.85 27.31
CA HIS A 197 -57.23 4.93 27.64
C HIS A 197 -58.57 5.40 27.05
N THR A 198 -59.33 4.49 26.42
CA THR A 198 -60.73 4.19 26.80
C THR A 198 -61.42 3.22 25.83
N SER A 199 -61.99 2.17 26.44
CA SER A 199 -63.21 1.44 26.05
C SER A 199 -63.34 0.89 24.62
N GLY A 200 -63.22 -0.44 24.53
CA GLY A 200 -63.72 -1.20 23.39
C GLY A 200 -65.25 -1.19 23.30
N VAL A 201 -65.76 -0.89 22.12
CA VAL A 201 -67.08 -1.35 21.64
C VAL A 201 -66.90 -1.75 20.18
N ILE A 202 -67.00 -3.06 19.94
CA ILE A 202 -67.06 -3.68 18.61
C ILE A 202 -68.43 -3.36 18.01
N ASN A 203 -68.47 -2.77 16.82
CA ASN A 203 -69.66 -2.83 15.96
C ASN A 203 -69.24 -2.91 14.50
N GLU A 204 -69.53 -4.07 13.89
CA GLU A 204 -69.36 -4.39 12.49
C GLU A 204 -70.74 -4.33 11.79
N PRO A 205 -70.92 -3.66 10.64
CA PRO A 205 -72.12 -3.82 9.83
C PRO A 205 -71.90 -4.74 8.62
N ARG A 206 -72.71 -5.80 8.60
CA ARG A 206 -72.94 -6.79 7.54
C ARG A 206 -73.18 -6.22 6.14
N ALA A 207 -72.42 -6.71 5.16
CA ALA A 207 -72.74 -6.59 3.73
C ALA A 207 -73.75 -7.67 3.29
N LYS A 208 -74.92 -7.26 2.76
CA LYS A 208 -75.92 -8.17 2.15
C LYS A 208 -75.65 -8.31 0.64
N ARG A 209 -75.28 -9.52 0.20
CA ARG A 209 -75.20 -9.91 -1.23
C ARG A 209 -76.62 -10.12 -1.78
N LYS A 210 -77.00 -9.39 -2.84
CA LYS A 210 -78.15 -9.74 -3.70
C LYS A 210 -77.74 -10.85 -4.66
N LYS A 211 -78.52 -11.94 -4.72
CA LYS A 211 -78.46 -12.95 -5.77
C LYS A 211 -79.56 -12.67 -6.81
N LEU A 212 -79.18 -12.80 -8.07
CA LEU A 212 -80.03 -12.79 -9.25
C LEU A 212 -80.97 -14.00 -9.26
N LYS A 213 -82.24 -13.77 -9.57
CA LYS A 213 -83.09 -14.61 -10.43
C LYS A 213 -84.09 -13.69 -11.14
#